data_AF-A0A438XN44-F1
#
_entry.id   AF-A0A438XN44-F1
#
_cell.length_a   1.000
_cell.length_b   1.000
_cell.length_c   1.000
_cell.angle_alpha   90.00
_cell.angle_beta   90.00
_cell.angle_gamma   90.00
#
_symmetry.space_group_name_H-M   'P 1'
#
loop_
_entity.id
_entity.type
_entity.pdbx_description
1 polymer ?
#
loop_
_entity_poly.entity_id
_entity_poly.type
_entity_poly.pdbx_seq_one_letter_code
_entity_poly.pdbx_strand_id
1 'polypeptide(L)'
;MDVLSVSEINAQIKALLETTFLQVRVQGEVSNLTIHKVSGHAYFSLKDSQSVIKCVLFKGNANRLKFALKEGQEVVVFGGISVYVPRGDYQINCFEIEPKDIGSLTLALEQLKEKLRLKGYFDEANKLPKPN
;
A
#
# COMPACT_ATOMS: atom_id res chain seq x y z
N MET A 1 -12.42 -30.84 23.67
CA MET A 1 -11.71 -30.01 22.68
C MET A 1 -11.35 -30.98 21.57
N ASP A 2 -12.03 -30.88 20.44
CA ASP A 2 -11.81 -31.82 19.34
C ASP A 2 -10.48 -31.55 18.64
N VAL A 3 -9.83 -32.62 18.17
CA VAL A 3 -8.57 -32.52 17.43
C VAL A 3 -8.88 -32.07 16.01
N LEU A 4 -8.41 -30.88 15.63
CA LEU A 4 -8.53 -30.36 14.28
C LEU A 4 -7.31 -30.76 13.44
N SER A 5 -7.55 -31.09 12.18
CA SER A 5 -6.51 -31.20 11.16
C SER A 5 -5.92 -29.83 10.80
N VAL A 6 -4.73 -29.83 10.22
CA VAL A 6 -4.05 -28.62 9.74
C VAL A 6 -4.92 -27.84 8.73
N SER A 7 -5.64 -28.56 7.87
CA SER A 7 -6.54 -27.96 6.89
C SER A 7 -7.75 -27.28 7.55
N GLU A 8 -8.32 -27.91 8.58
CA GLU A 8 -9.47 -27.37 9.31
C GLU A 8 -9.12 -26.10 10.06
N ILE A 9 -7.98 -26.07 10.76
CA ILE A 9 -7.56 -24.86 11.47
C ILE A 9 -7.26 -23.71 10.49
N ASN A 10 -6.59 -23.99 9.36
CA ASN A 10 -6.33 -22.97 8.34
C ASN A 10 -7.63 -22.46 7.69
N ALA A 11 -8.63 -23.33 7.48
CA ALA A 11 -9.93 -22.93 6.97
C ALA A 11 -10.68 -22.03 7.97
N GLN A 12 -10.62 -22.32 9.27
CA GLN A 12 -11.21 -21.47 10.31
C GLN A 12 -10.51 -20.10 10.40
N ILE A 13 -9.18 -20.07 10.37
CA ILE A 13 -8.40 -18.82 10.35
C ILE A 13 -8.76 -17.98 9.12
N LYS A 14 -8.86 -18.62 7.95
CA LYS A 14 -9.29 -17.95 6.72
C LYS A 14 -10.66 -17.30 6.89
N ALA A 15 -11.65 -18.04 7.41
CA ALA A 15 -13.01 -17.53 7.59
C ALA A 15 -13.04 -16.31 8.54
N LEU A 16 -12.29 -16.35 9.64
CA LEU A 16 -12.20 -15.22 10.58
C LEU A 16 -11.56 -13.98 9.93
N LEU A 17 -10.47 -14.16 9.19
CA LEU A 17 -9.77 -13.06 8.54
C LEU A 17 -10.58 -12.45 7.40
N GLU A 18 -11.20 -13.27 6.54
CA GLU A 18 -12.02 -12.77 5.43
C GLU A 18 -13.27 -12.03 5.93
N THR A 19 -13.81 -12.41 7.09
CA THR A 19 -14.94 -11.71 7.71
C THR A 19 -14.50 -10.37 8.32
N THR A 20 -13.34 -10.34 8.97
CA THR A 20 -12.86 -9.16 9.71
C THR A 20 -12.24 -8.12 8.79
N PHE A 21 -11.48 -8.56 7.80
CA PHE A 21 -10.65 -7.72 6.94
C PHE A 21 -11.11 -7.79 5.49
N LEU A 22 -12.40 -7.56 5.29
CA LEU A 22 -13.02 -7.60 3.96
C LEU A 22 -12.46 -6.51 3.03
N GLN A 23 -12.18 -5.33 3.59
CA GLN A 23 -11.63 -4.17 2.89
C GLN A 23 -10.61 -3.48 3.79
N VAL A 24 -9.36 -3.45 3.34
CA VAL A 24 -8.24 -2.81 4.03
C VAL A 24 -7.47 -1.93 3.04
N ARG A 25 -6.87 -0.86 3.57
CA ARG A 25 -5.88 -0.05 2.87
C ARG A 25 -4.55 -0.20 3.57
N VAL A 26 -3.53 -0.65 2.84
CA VAL A 26 -2.20 -0.91 3.38
C VAL A 26 -1.17 -0.19 2.54
N GLN A 27 -0.34 0.63 3.20
CA GLN A 27 0.77 1.32 2.58
C GLN A 27 2.06 0.52 2.78
N GLY A 28 2.90 0.46 1.76
CA GLY A 28 4.23 -0.12 1.88
C GLY A 28 5.06 0.04 0.61
N GLU A 29 6.32 -0.35 0.69
CA GLU A 29 7.19 -0.47 -0.46
C GLU A 29 6.99 -1.83 -1.14
N VAL A 30 6.87 -1.84 -2.47
CA VAL A 30 6.78 -3.06 -3.27
C VAL A 30 8.13 -3.76 -3.32
N SER A 31 8.14 -5.04 -2.98
CA SER A 31 9.30 -5.94 -3.07
C SER A 31 8.90 -7.28 -3.69
N ASN A 32 9.87 -7.99 -4.28
CA ASN A 32 9.69 -9.32 -4.87
C ASN A 32 8.55 -9.35 -5.91
N LEU A 33 8.52 -8.38 -6.81
CA LEU A 33 7.46 -8.26 -7.81
C LEU A 33 7.65 -9.33 -8.90
N THR A 34 6.71 -10.27 -8.96
CA THR A 34 6.66 -11.34 -9.95
C THR A 34 5.37 -11.26 -10.75
N ILE A 35 5.48 -11.03 -12.06
CA ILE A 35 4.32 -11.02 -12.97
C ILE A 35 4.30 -12.35 -13.73
N HIS A 36 3.31 -13.20 -13.43
CA HIS A 36 3.11 -14.44 -14.15
C HIS A 36 2.48 -14.16 -15.51
N LYS A 37 3.28 -14.24 -16.58
CA LYS A 37 2.82 -13.99 -17.97
C LYS A 37 1.68 -14.92 -18.42
N VAL A 38 1.64 -16.15 -17.90
CA VAL A 38 0.64 -17.17 -18.31
C VAL A 38 -0.74 -16.89 -17.69
N SER A 39 -0.81 -16.64 -16.38
CA SER A 39 -2.08 -16.35 -15.69
C SER A 39 -2.46 -14.87 -15.72
N GLY A 40 -1.51 -13.99 -15.99
CA GLY A 40 -1.66 -12.53 -15.91
C GLY A 40 -1.81 -12.02 -14.47
N HIS A 41 -1.47 -12.83 -13.47
CA HIS A 41 -1.49 -12.40 -12.06
C HIS A 41 -0.14 -11.80 -11.68
N ALA A 42 -0.17 -10.76 -10.86
CA ALA A 42 1.03 -10.21 -10.23
C ALA A 42 1.06 -10.61 -8.76
N TYR A 43 2.20 -11.11 -8.31
CA TYR A 43 2.49 -11.43 -6.93
C TYR A 43 3.60 -10.51 -6.47
N PHE A 44 3.43 -9.87 -5.34
CA PHE A 44 4.44 -9.01 -4.75
C PHE A 44 4.29 -9.02 -3.24
N SER A 45 5.25 -8.43 -2.54
CA SER A 45 5.17 -8.20 -1.10
C SER A 45 5.17 -6.70 -0.84
N LEU A 46 4.35 -6.26 0.10
CA LEU A 46 4.47 -4.93 0.69
C LEU A 46 5.30 -5.05 1.95
N LYS A 47 6.35 -4.25 2.05
CA LYS A 47 7.19 -4.16 3.24
C LYS A 47 7.13 -2.76 3.84
N ASP A 48 7.25 -2.69 5.15
CA ASP A 48 7.57 -1.49 5.91
C ASP A 48 8.87 -1.71 6.70
N SER A 49 9.16 -0.84 7.68
CA SER A 49 10.37 -0.95 8.51
C SER A 49 10.45 -2.19 9.41
N GLN A 50 9.32 -2.84 9.70
CA GLN A 50 9.21 -3.90 10.71
C GLN A 50 8.54 -5.18 10.19
N SER A 51 7.80 -5.11 9.09
CA SER A 51 6.85 -6.14 8.67
C SER A 51 6.75 -6.25 7.15
N VAL A 52 6.31 -7.42 6.71
CA VAL A 52 6.07 -7.73 5.30
C VAL A 52 4.77 -8.50 5.15
N ILE A 53 4.00 -8.20 4.11
CA ILE A 53 2.76 -8.90 3.77
C ILE A 53 2.70 -9.24 2.28
N LYS A 54 2.29 -10.47 1.97
CA LYS A 54 2.15 -10.93 0.58
C LYS A 54 0.90 -10.32 -0.04
N CYS A 55 0.99 -9.98 -1.31
CA CYS A 55 -0.07 -9.36 -2.09
C CYS A 55 -0.24 -10.13 -3.40
N VAL A 56 -1.50 -10.41 -3.75
CA VAL A 56 -1.86 -10.97 -5.05
C VAL A 56 -2.78 -10.01 -5.77
N LEU A 57 -2.43 -9.71 -7.01
CA LEU A 57 -3.23 -8.91 -7.92
C LEU A 57 -3.67 -9.78 -9.08
N PHE A 58 -4.96 -10.10 -9.10
CA PHE A 58 -5.55 -10.91 -10.16
C PHE A 58 -5.59 -10.16 -11.49
N LYS A 59 -5.58 -10.91 -12.60
CA LYS A 59 -5.48 -10.38 -13.97
C LYS A 59 -6.51 -9.30 -14.27
N GLY A 60 -7.76 -9.48 -13.82
CA GLY A 60 -8.83 -8.50 -14.03
C GLY A 60 -8.52 -7.13 -13.40
N ASN A 61 -7.91 -7.13 -12.22
CA ASN A 61 -7.51 -5.90 -11.51
C ASN A 61 -6.18 -5.37 -12.04
N ALA A 62 -5.25 -6.25 -12.40
CA ALA A 62 -3.98 -5.88 -13.02
C ALA A 62 -4.17 -5.11 -14.34
N ASN A 63 -5.14 -5.52 -15.16
CA ASN A 63 -5.45 -4.83 -16.41
C ASN A 63 -6.07 -3.43 -16.20
N ARG A 64 -6.61 -3.14 -15.01
CA ARG A 64 -7.21 -1.84 -14.67
C ARG A 64 -6.17 -0.84 -14.13
N LEU A 65 -4.97 -1.29 -13.80
CA LEU A 65 -3.91 -0.40 -13.37
C LEU A 65 -3.54 0.58 -14.48
N LYS A 66 -3.59 1.86 -14.17
CA LYS A 66 -3.22 2.94 -15.10
C LYS A 66 -1.70 3.18 -15.15
N PHE A 67 -0.93 2.45 -14.34
CA PHE A 67 0.52 2.56 -14.26
C PHE A 67 1.15 1.16 -14.11
N ALA A 68 2.43 1.06 -14.45
CA ALA A 68 3.19 -0.16 -14.24
C ALA A 68 3.74 -0.17 -12.81
N LEU A 69 3.37 -1.17 -12.02
CA LEU A 69 3.95 -1.42 -10.70
C LEU A 69 5.44 -1.76 -10.83
N LYS A 70 6.28 -1.17 -9.97
CA LYS A 70 7.74 -1.38 -9.99
C LYS A 70 8.24 -1.79 -8.60
N GLU A 71 9.35 -2.52 -8.56
CA GLU A 71 10.06 -2.76 -7.30
C GLU A 71 10.60 -1.46 -6.72
N GLY A 72 10.60 -1.37 -5.39
CA GLY A 72 11.02 -0.18 -4.65
C GLY A 72 10.01 0.97 -4.66
N GLN A 73 8.86 0.80 -5.31
CA GLN A 73 7.83 1.83 -5.35
C GLN A 73 7.00 1.80 -4.07
N GLU A 74 6.78 2.97 -3.45
CA GLU A 74 5.85 3.11 -2.34
C GLU A 74 4.41 3.26 -2.88
N VAL A 75 3.52 2.39 -2.42
CA VAL A 75 2.13 2.31 -2.90
C VAL A 75 1.17 2.13 -1.74
N VAL A 76 -0.10 2.47 -1.98
CA VAL A 76 -1.23 2.09 -1.14
C VAL A 76 -2.03 1.04 -1.89
N VAL A 77 -2.19 -0.14 -1.28
CA VAL A 77 -3.02 -1.22 -1.81
C VAL A 77 -4.36 -1.22 -1.11
N PHE A 78 -5.43 -1.31 -1.89
CA PHE A 78 -6.78 -1.58 -1.42
C PHE A 78 -7.19 -3.01 -1.77
N GLY A 79 -7.64 -3.78 -0.79
CA GLY A 79 -7.94 -5.20 -0.96
C GLY A 79 -8.59 -5.84 0.25
N GLY A 80 -8.80 -7.15 0.20
CA GLY A 80 -9.23 -7.95 1.35
C GLY A 80 -8.14 -8.93 1.79
N ILE A 81 -8.03 -9.20 3.09
CA ILE A 81 -7.07 -10.20 3.60
C ILE A 81 -7.68 -11.59 3.48
N SER A 82 -6.89 -12.54 2.98
CA SER A 82 -7.26 -13.94 2.83
C SER A 82 -6.08 -14.83 3.22
N VAL A 83 -6.31 -16.13 3.29
CA VAL A 83 -5.30 -17.14 3.63
C VAL A 83 -5.24 -18.18 2.53
N TYR A 84 -4.03 -18.45 2.06
CA TYR A 84 -3.77 -19.59 1.20
C TYR A 84 -3.71 -20.87 2.04
N VAL A 85 -4.87 -21.49 2.25
CA VAL A 85 -5.08 -22.66 3.13
C VAL A 85 -4.00 -23.74 3.02
N PRO A 86 -3.54 -24.15 1.81
CA PRO A 86 -2.50 -25.18 1.70
C PRO A 86 -1.17 -24.84 2.37
N ARG A 87 -0.80 -23.55 2.47
CA ARG A 87 0.44 -23.11 3.15
C ARG A 87 0.21 -22.35 4.45
N GLY A 88 -1.03 -21.94 4.75
CA GLY A 88 -1.34 -21.07 5.89
C GLY A 88 -0.79 -19.65 5.74
N ASP A 89 -0.44 -19.24 4.52
CA ASP A 89 0.10 -17.90 4.24
C ASP A 89 -1.01 -16.85 4.17
N TYR A 90 -0.89 -15.78 4.94
CA TYR A 90 -1.75 -14.59 4.81
C TYR A 90 -1.38 -13.79 3.56
N GLN A 91 -2.39 -13.29 2.85
CA GLN A 91 -2.19 -12.47 1.66
C GLN A 91 -3.30 -11.43 1.50
N ILE A 92 -2.95 -10.31 0.88
CA ILE A 92 -3.93 -9.30 0.45
C ILE A 92 -4.34 -9.61 -0.99
N ASN A 93 -5.63 -9.89 -1.19
CA ASN A 93 -6.25 -9.91 -2.51
C ASN A 93 -6.49 -8.46 -2.95
N CYS A 94 -5.62 -7.97 -3.82
CA CYS A 94 -5.58 -6.58 -4.25
C CYS A 94 -6.70 -6.29 -5.26
N PHE A 95 -7.51 -5.28 -4.97
CA PHE A 95 -8.54 -4.74 -5.85
C PHE A 95 -8.04 -3.52 -6.62
N GLU A 96 -7.33 -2.63 -5.93
CA GLU A 96 -6.80 -1.39 -6.47
C GLU A 96 -5.45 -1.07 -5.84
N ILE A 97 -4.58 -0.41 -6.60
CA ILE A 97 -3.26 0.03 -6.14
C ILE A 97 -3.10 1.48 -6.57
N GLU A 98 -2.73 2.34 -5.64
CA GLU A 98 -2.45 3.75 -5.88
C GLU A 98 -0.97 4.00 -5.59
N PRO A 99 -0.23 4.71 -6.47
CA PRO A 99 1.11 5.14 -6.14
C PRO A 99 1.03 6.14 -4.99
N LYS A 100 1.90 6.01 -3.99
CA LYS A 100 2.02 7.06 -2.98
C LYS A 100 2.68 8.26 -3.65
N ASP A 101 1.91 9.30 -3.95
CA ASP A 101 2.41 10.55 -4.52
C ASP A 101 3.28 11.29 -3.49
N ILE A 102 4.53 10.87 -3.33
CA ILE A 102 5.52 11.53 -2.47
C ILE A 102 5.95 12.88 -3.08
N GLY A 103 5.82 13.03 -4.40
CA GLY A 103 6.33 14.18 -5.15
C GLY A 103 5.45 15.42 -5.10
N SER A 104 4.12 15.30 -5.22
CA SER A 104 3.25 16.47 -5.44
C SER A 104 3.16 17.37 -4.21
N LEU A 105 3.05 16.80 -3.01
CA LEU A 105 2.94 17.59 -1.78
C LEU A 105 4.27 18.23 -1.40
N THR A 106 5.38 17.49 -1.49
CA THR A 106 6.72 17.99 -1.18
C THR A 106 7.13 19.08 -2.17
N LEU A 107 6.90 18.85 -3.47
CA LEU A 107 7.16 19.84 -4.52
C LEU A 107 6.26 21.07 -4.38
N ALA A 108 4.97 20.89 -4.08
CA ALA A 108 4.06 22.02 -3.83
C ALA A 108 4.48 22.83 -2.60
N LEU A 109 4.96 22.17 -1.54
CA LEU A 109 5.45 22.81 -0.34
C LEU A 109 6.76 23.57 -0.59
N GLU A 110 7.67 23.02 -1.39
CA GLU A 110 8.92 23.66 -1.78
C GLU A 110 8.68 24.85 -2.72
N GLN A 111 7.78 24.71 -3.71
CA GLN A 111 7.34 25.81 -4.57
C GLN A 111 6.62 26.91 -3.76
N LEU A 112 5.81 26.56 -2.78
CA LEU A 112 5.15 27.51 -1.89
C LEU A 112 6.16 28.25 -1.00
N LYS A 113 7.14 27.54 -0.44
CA LYS A 113 8.24 28.13 0.33
C LYS A 113 9.02 29.14 -0.51
N GLU A 114 9.40 28.78 -1.73
CA GLU A 114 10.16 29.67 -2.61
C GLU A 114 9.31 30.89 -3.02
N LYS A 115 8.01 30.70 -3.30
CA LYS A 115 7.09 31.81 -3.58
C LYS A 115 6.92 32.76 -2.39
N LEU A 116 6.87 32.23 -1.17
CA LEU A 116 6.79 33.05 0.06
C LEU A 116 8.12 33.76 0.35
N ARG A 117 9.26 33.13 0.05
CA ARG A 117 10.62 33.72 0.12
C ARG A 117 10.77 34.88 -0.85
N LEU A 118 10.41 34.69 -2.11
CA LEU A 118 10.47 35.74 -3.15
C LEU A 118 9.54 36.93 -2.86
N LYS A 119 8.45 36.70 -2.12
CA LYS A 119 7.53 37.76 -1.70
C LYS A 119 7.99 38.53 -0.45
N GLY A 120 9.17 38.23 0.11
CA GLY A 120 9.73 38.96 1.25
C GLY A 120 8.99 38.77 2.57
N TYR A 121 8.13 37.74 2.69
CA TYR A 121 7.42 37.43 3.94
C TYR A 121 8.32 36.87 5.03
N PHE A 122 9.55 36.50 4.69
CA PHE A 122 10.60 36.07 5.61
C PHE A 122 11.68 37.12 5.83
N ASP A 123 11.60 38.29 5.18
CA ASP A 123 12.54 39.39 5.42
C ASP A 123 12.24 40.05 6.77
N GLU A 124 13.29 40.25 7.58
CA GLU A 124 13.17 40.93 8.86
C GLU A 124 12.64 42.37 8.75
N ALA A 125 12.80 42.98 7.58
CA ALA A 125 12.29 44.32 7.25
C ALA A 125 10.75 44.40 7.15
N ASN A 126 10.06 43.27 6.95
CA ASN A 126 8.58 43.19 6.84
C ASN A 126 7.92 42.49 8.03
N LYS A 127 8.64 42.26 9.13
CA LYS A 127 8.06 41.67 10.35
C LYS A 127 6.97 42.59 10.91
N LEU A 128 5.72 42.13 10.82
CA LEU A 128 4.60 42.77 11.50
C LEU A 128 4.87 42.74 13.03
N PRO A 129 4.59 43.85 13.74
CA PRO A 129 4.70 43.87 15.19
C PRO A 129 3.80 42.77 15.77
N LYS A 130 4.31 42.07 16.79
CA LYS A 130 3.55 41.02 17.48
C LYS A 130 2.24 41.65 17.99
N PRO A 131 1.07 41.04 17.72
CA PRO A 131 -0.17 41.55 18.28
C PRO A 131 -0.11 41.38 19.82
N ASN A 132 -0.62 42.38 20.54
CA ASN A 132 -0.80 42.34 21.99
C ASN A 132 -1.83 41.28 22.40
#